data_AF-A0A818BMK4-F1
#
_entry.id   AF-A0A818BMK4-F1
#
_cell.length_a   1.000
_cell.length_b   1.000
_cell.length_c   1.000
_cell.angle_alpha   90.00
_cell.angle_beta   90.00
_cell.angle_gamma   90.00
#
_symmetry.space_group_name_H-M   'P 1'
#
loop_
_entity.id
_entity.type
_entity.pdbx_description
1 polymer ?
#
loop_
_entity_poly.entity_id
_entity_poly.type
_entity_poly.pdbx_seq_one_letter_code
_entity_poly.pdbx_strand_id
1 'polypeptide(L)'
;MIATTTTTTTSTTSTTSTTTTTTTTTTTTTTTTTTTTTTTTTTTTTTTTTTTTTTTTTTFTFTMMHYINILCIHIYRTQYTTTTTTTTTTTTTTTTTTTTTTTTTTTSTTSTTTTTTTTTTTKTTTTTTTTTTTTTTTTKTTTTTTTTATTTTTTTSQTTTTTSAACPTGYVRTPSGSCVNLLIDFNNCGSIGYVCASSYTSCSNGACSGAPAVQLTGGVTVPGWGGTVNVDDAYVTLSLPFSISLYGYVTSSASVQSNGCVCLSGCSSDYTNGPLPSGSFSGPTAFGYWDDLYIYAGTSQSVYYGTTGTYPNRNMVFEFYMAHFGGPTLYYHFQIVFYESSPNIVAYSYFQSSDGGSSATIGVQSSGSGPSMTYSVDTSGAVPVGSPSQNSPTMTLTFNTNAGTYSSSG
;
A
#
# COMPACT_ATOMS: atom_id res chain seq x y z
N MET A 1 -10.86 0.98 55.80
CA MET A 1 -10.79 0.68 54.36
C MET A 1 -9.56 -0.20 54.15
N ILE A 2 -9.71 -1.40 53.62
CA ILE A 2 -8.57 -2.29 53.31
C ILE A 2 -8.39 -2.23 51.81
N ALA A 3 -7.16 -1.94 51.36
CA ALA A 3 -6.79 -1.92 49.96
C ALA A 3 -5.76 -3.01 49.71
N THR A 4 -6.03 -3.88 48.75
CA THR A 4 -5.09 -4.93 48.32
C THR A 4 -4.83 -4.80 46.82
N THR A 5 -3.56 -4.89 46.44
CA THR A 5 -3.10 -4.81 45.05
C THR A 5 -2.59 -6.15 44.60
N THR A 6 -2.95 -6.57 43.40
CA THR A 6 -2.41 -7.78 42.75
C THR A 6 -1.94 -7.43 41.35
N THR A 7 -0.71 -7.79 41.02
CA THR A 7 -0.13 -7.56 39.69
C THR A 7 0.25 -8.90 39.08
N THR A 8 -0.17 -9.11 37.84
CA THR A 8 0.17 -10.30 37.05
C THR A 8 0.78 -9.86 35.74
N THR A 9 1.93 -10.43 35.39
CA THR A 9 2.60 -10.16 34.11
C THR A 9 2.74 -11.47 33.32
N THR A 10 2.33 -11.44 32.05
CA THR A 10 2.49 -12.55 31.12
C THR A 10 3.24 -12.07 29.89
N SER A 11 4.22 -12.84 29.43
CA SER A 11 4.97 -12.54 28.21
C SER A 11 4.88 -13.69 27.23
N THR A 12 4.65 -13.38 25.95
CA THR A 12 4.65 -14.34 24.85
C THR A 12 5.62 -13.87 23.77
N THR A 13 6.43 -14.79 23.24
CA THR A 13 7.40 -14.49 22.17
C THR A 13 7.14 -15.41 20.98
N SER A 14 7.15 -14.83 19.78
CA SER A 14 7.06 -15.54 18.52
C SER A 14 8.20 -15.13 17.60
N THR A 15 8.80 -16.09 16.90
CA THR A 15 9.93 -15.86 15.99
C THR A 15 9.62 -16.48 14.64
N THR A 16 9.80 -15.71 13.58
CA THR A 16 9.66 -16.16 12.20
C THR A 16 10.95 -15.84 11.44
N SER A 17 11.46 -16.81 10.68
CA SER A 17 12.66 -16.62 9.86
C SER A 17 12.35 -16.95 8.40
N THR A 18 12.78 -16.09 7.48
CA THR A 18 12.68 -16.29 6.04
C THR A 18 14.07 -16.19 5.42
N THR A 19 14.43 -17.16 4.58
CA THR A 19 15.71 -17.20 3.88
C THR A 19 15.46 -17.14 2.38
N THR A 20 16.07 -16.16 1.72
CA THR A 20 16.03 -16.01 0.27
C THR A 20 17.45 -16.15 -0.28
N THR A 21 17.67 -17.13 -1.15
CA THR A 21 18.95 -17.32 -1.85
C THR A 21 18.79 -16.83 -3.27
N THR A 22 19.54 -15.80 -3.65
CA THR A 22 19.59 -15.29 -5.01
C THR A 22 20.96 -15.62 -5.60
N THR A 23 21.00 -16.52 -6.56
CA THR A 23 22.20 -16.79 -7.37
C THR A 23 22.24 -15.76 -8.49
N THR A 24 23.23 -14.88 -8.49
CA THR A 24 23.31 -13.80 -9.49
C THR A 24 24.62 -13.92 -10.26
N THR A 25 24.44 -14.09 -11.57
CA THR A 25 25.43 -13.95 -12.65
C THR A 25 26.54 -15.00 -12.65
N THR A 26 26.47 -15.88 -13.67
CA THR A 26 27.63 -16.63 -14.13
C THR A 26 28.22 -15.88 -15.32
N THR A 27 29.40 -15.29 -15.15
CA THR A 27 30.12 -14.67 -16.26
C THR A 27 31.17 -15.64 -16.74
N THR A 28 31.03 -16.07 -17.99
CA THR A 28 32.05 -16.87 -18.68
C THR A 28 32.77 -15.99 -19.67
N THR A 29 34.07 -15.80 -19.47
CA THR A 29 34.91 -15.03 -20.39
C THR A 29 35.89 -15.97 -21.07
N THR A 30 35.85 -16.01 -22.41
CA THR A 30 36.77 -16.78 -23.25
C THR A 30 37.72 -15.81 -23.94
N THR A 31 38.97 -15.74 -23.48
CA THR A 31 39.95 -14.78 -23.98
C THR A 31 40.85 -15.38 -25.08
N THR A 32 40.79 -16.71 -25.31
CA THR A 32 41.51 -17.47 -26.36
C THR A 32 40.93 -18.90 -26.46
N THR A 33 41.18 -19.64 -27.55
CA THR A 33 40.61 -20.99 -27.87
C THR A 33 40.85 -22.08 -26.80
N THR A 34 41.63 -21.79 -25.75
CA THR A 34 42.17 -22.77 -24.81
C THR A 34 42.01 -22.40 -23.33
N THR A 35 41.45 -21.23 -22.98
CA THR A 35 41.23 -20.84 -21.57
C THR A 35 39.79 -20.37 -21.34
N THR A 36 39.12 -20.98 -20.37
CA THR A 36 37.77 -20.61 -19.93
C THR A 36 37.81 -20.23 -18.46
N THR A 37 37.33 -19.02 -18.14
CA THR A 37 37.14 -18.59 -16.75
C THR A 37 35.64 -18.44 -16.48
N THR A 38 35.17 -19.09 -15.42
CA THR A 38 33.79 -19.01 -14.95
C THR A 38 33.78 -18.42 -13.55
N THR A 39 33.07 -17.31 -13.37
CA THR A 39 32.83 -16.70 -12.06
C THR A 39 31.37 -16.83 -11.69
N THR A 40 31.09 -17.39 -10.51
CA THR A 40 29.75 -17.52 -9.95
C THR A 40 29.66 -16.74 -8.64
N THR A 41 28.65 -15.87 -8.52
CA THR A 41 28.35 -15.15 -7.29
C THR A 41 27.01 -15.62 -6.72
N THR A 42 26.99 -15.98 -5.44
CA THR A 42 25.79 -16.38 -4.72
C THR A 42 25.57 -15.43 -3.55
N THR A 43 24.40 -14.81 -3.51
CA THR A 43 23.99 -13.92 -2.43
C THR A 43 22.85 -14.56 -1.66
N THR A 44 23.05 -14.81 -0.37
CA THR A 44 22.02 -15.34 0.52
C THR A 44 21.62 -14.28 1.52
N THR A 45 20.32 -13.95 1.56
CA THR A 45 19.75 -12.99 2.51
C THR A 45 18.81 -13.74 3.45
N THR A 46 19.09 -13.69 4.74
CA THR A 46 18.23 -14.27 5.78
C THR A 46 17.66 -13.15 6.64
N THR A 47 16.33 -13.09 6.75
CA THR A 47 15.62 -12.13 7.59
C THR A 47 14.94 -12.88 8.72
N THR A 48 15.25 -12.53 9.97
CA THR A 48 14.60 -13.11 11.15
C THR A 48 13.89 -12.01 11.92
N THR A 49 12.59 -12.20 12.15
CA THR A 49 11.74 -11.28 12.89
C THR A 49 11.30 -11.96 14.19
N THR A 50 11.58 -11.33 15.33
CA THR A 50 11.11 -11.78 16.64
C THR A 50 10.17 -10.74 17.23
N THR A 51 8.99 -11.16 17.66
CA THR A 51 7.98 -10.31 18.29
C THR A 51 7.72 -10.82 19.70
N THR A 52 7.93 -9.97 20.70
CA THR A 52 7.63 -10.25 22.10
C THR A 52 6.51 -9.33 22.56
N THR A 53 5.43 -9.91 23.08
CA THR A 53 4.31 -9.17 23.69
C THR A 53 4.28 -9.44 25.18
N THR A 54 4.36 -8.39 25.99
CA THR A 54 4.25 -8.45 27.44
C THR A 54 3.01 -7.70 27.88
N THR A 55 2.12 -8.40 28.58
CA THR A 55 0.91 -7.84 29.17
C THR A 55 1.04 -7.85 30.67
N THR A 56 0.91 -6.68 31.30
CA THR A 56 0.87 -6.53 32.75
C THR A 56 -0.50 -6.03 33.16
N THR A 57 -1.16 -6.77 34.04
CA THR A 57 -2.47 -6.43 34.60
C THR A 57 -2.30 -6.16 36.09
N THR A 58 -2.69 -4.97 36.53
CA THR A 58 -2.73 -4.62 37.95
C THR A 58 -4.16 -4.39 38.38
N THR A 59 -4.58 -5.10 39.42
CA THR A 59 -5.92 -5.02 40.01
C THR A 59 -5.82 -4.42 41.40
N PHE A 60 -6.55 -3.34 41.62
CA PHE A 60 -6.73 -2.71 42.92
C PHE A 60 -8.09 -3.10 43.47
N THR A 61 -8.11 -3.56 44.72
CA THR A 61 -9.33 -3.97 45.43
C THR A 61 -9.54 -3.06 46.61
N PHE A 62 -10.73 -2.47 46.71
CA PHE A 62 -11.09 -1.57 47.81
C PHE A 62 -12.34 -2.10 48.52
N THR A 63 -12.23 -2.37 49.82
CA THR A 63 -13.38 -2.76 50.65
C THR A 63 -13.81 -1.59 51.53
N MET A 64 -15.04 -1.14 51.33
CA MET A 64 -15.67 -0.05 52.11
C MET A 64 -16.65 -0.62 53.13
N MET A 65 -16.57 -0.15 54.38
CA MET A 65 -17.55 -0.47 55.42
C MET A 65 -18.49 0.72 55.61
N HIS A 66 -19.81 0.48 55.55
CA HIS A 66 -20.84 1.47 55.87
C HIS A 66 -21.59 1.04 57.13
N TYR A 67 -21.78 1.97 58.07
CA TYR A 67 -22.62 1.77 59.25
C TYR A 67 -23.89 2.60 59.09
N ILE A 68 -25.04 1.93 59.06
CA ILE A 68 -26.36 2.57 59.16
C ILE A 68 -26.95 2.18 60.53
N ASN A 69 -27.45 3.18 61.25
CA ASN A 69 -27.81 3.08 62.67
C ASN A 69 -28.96 2.09 62.95
N ILE A 70 -28.79 1.38 64.09
CA ILE A 70 -29.74 0.65 64.95
C ILE A 70 -30.12 -0.80 64.60
N LEU A 71 -29.70 -1.40 63.48
CA LEU A 71 -29.60 -2.86 63.40
C LEU A 71 -28.37 -3.26 62.57
N CYS A 72 -27.39 -3.89 63.21
CA CYS A 72 -26.09 -4.17 62.60
C CYS A 72 -26.21 -5.26 61.51
N ILE A 73 -26.39 -4.85 60.26
CA ILE A 73 -26.18 -5.70 59.08
C ILE A 73 -24.92 -5.19 58.38
N HIS A 74 -23.87 -6.00 58.36
CA HIS A 74 -22.61 -5.70 57.67
C HIS A 74 -22.79 -5.91 56.16
N ILE A 75 -22.93 -4.83 55.40
CA ILE A 75 -22.90 -4.89 53.94
C ILE A 75 -21.50 -4.46 53.48
N TYR A 76 -20.73 -5.41 52.96
CA TYR A 76 -19.43 -5.14 52.34
C TYR A 76 -19.65 -4.82 50.86
N ARG A 77 -19.19 -3.65 50.41
CA ARG A 77 -19.08 -3.32 48.98
C ARG A 77 -17.61 -3.37 48.60
N THR A 78 -17.25 -4.31 47.73
CA THR A 78 -15.90 -4.43 47.18
C THR A 78 -15.89 -3.81 45.79
N GLN A 79 -14.99 -2.87 45.57
CA GLN A 79 -14.75 -2.27 44.25
C GLN A 79 -13.42 -2.76 43.68
N TYR A 80 -13.41 -2.98 42.37
CA TYR A 80 -12.25 -3.46 41.64
C TYR A 80 -11.92 -2.47 40.52
N THR A 81 -10.70 -1.94 40.52
CA THR A 81 -10.16 -1.18 39.39
C THR A 81 -9.00 -1.97 38.79
N THR A 82 -9.09 -2.23 37.48
CA THR A 82 -8.06 -3.00 36.77
C THR A 82 -7.44 -2.13 35.68
N THR A 83 -6.11 -2.05 35.69
CA THR A 83 -5.33 -1.42 34.62
C THR A 83 -4.55 -2.49 33.91
N THR A 84 -4.72 -2.59 32.58
CA THR A 84 -3.94 -3.51 31.74
C THR A 84 -3.07 -2.69 30.80
N THR A 85 -1.77 -2.99 30.80
CA THR A 85 -0.79 -2.41 29.89
C THR A 85 -0.21 -3.53 29.05
N THR A 86 -0.30 -3.38 27.73
CA THR A 86 0.34 -4.30 26.78
C THR A 86 1.43 -3.58 26.01
N THR A 87 2.60 -4.21 25.94
CA THR A 87 3.81 -3.73 25.30
C THR A 87 4.26 -4.79 24.30
N THR A 88 4.27 -4.46 23.00
CA THR A 88 4.77 -5.35 21.94
C THR A 88 6.05 -4.79 21.33
N THR A 89 7.13 -5.54 21.37
CA THR A 89 8.42 -5.19 20.77
C THR A 89 8.73 -6.13 19.62
N THR A 90 9.13 -5.57 18.47
CA THR A 90 9.51 -6.35 17.30
C THR A 90 10.94 -6.02 16.90
N THR A 91 11.78 -7.05 16.80
CA THR A 91 13.17 -6.95 16.36
C THR A 91 13.34 -7.70 15.05
N THR A 92 13.85 -7.01 14.03
CA THR A 92 14.14 -7.61 12.72
C THR A 92 15.65 -7.59 12.49
N THR A 93 16.22 -8.76 12.24
CA THR A 93 17.64 -8.93 11.92
C THR A 93 17.76 -9.45 10.49
N THR A 94 18.46 -8.70 9.63
CA THR A 94 18.76 -9.10 8.27
C THR A 94 20.25 -9.38 8.14
N THR A 95 20.59 -10.60 7.71
CA THR A 95 21.96 -11.01 7.43
C THR A 95 22.11 -11.30 5.94
N THR A 96 23.01 -10.59 5.29
CA THR A 96 23.35 -10.82 3.88
C THR A 96 24.75 -11.39 3.79
N THR A 97 24.87 -12.52 3.10
CA THR A 97 26.14 -13.24 2.89
C THR A 97 26.37 -13.38 1.39
N THR A 98 27.48 -12.82 0.90
CA THR A 98 27.88 -12.94 -0.51
C THR A 98 29.10 -13.83 -0.63
N THR A 99 29.03 -14.84 -1.49
CA THR A 99 30.14 -15.75 -1.80
C THR A 99 30.43 -15.70 -3.29
N THR A 100 31.70 -15.52 -3.66
CA THR A 100 32.16 -15.50 -5.05
C THR A 100 33.17 -16.62 -5.27
N THR A 101 32.91 -17.46 -6.26
CA THR A 101 33.80 -18.55 -6.67
C THR A 101 34.26 -18.32 -8.11
N THR A 102 35.57 -18.43 -8.35
CA THR A 102 36.15 -18.31 -9.70
C THR A 102 36.91 -19.59 -10.04
N THR A 103 36.55 -20.17 -11.18
CA THR A 103 37.18 -21.37 -11.73
C THR A 103 37.81 -21.04 -13.07
N THR A 104 39.09 -21.37 -13.23
CA THR A 104 39.81 -21.21 -14.50
C THR A 104 40.29 -22.56 -14.99
N THR A 105 39.92 -22.88 -16.24
CA THR A 105 40.29 -24.11 -16.93
C THR A 105 41.15 -23.77 -18.13
N THR A 106 42.32 -24.40 -18.22
CA THR A 106 43.24 -24.24 -19.36
C THR A 106 43.49 -25.59 -20.02
N THR A 107 43.30 -25.64 -21.34
CA THR A 107 43.50 -26.84 -22.17
C THR A 107 44.66 -26.60 -23.12
N SER A 108 45.70 -27.42 -23.09
CA SER A 108 46.84 -27.31 -24.02
C SER A 108 46.80 -28.40 -25.08
N THR A 109 46.96 -28.04 -26.36
CA THR A 109 47.04 -28.98 -27.49
C THR A 109 48.50 -29.33 -27.80
N THR A 110 49.00 -30.43 -27.24
CA THR A 110 50.24 -31.10 -27.72
C THR A 110 50.12 -32.59 -27.42
N SER A 111 49.87 -33.42 -28.46
CA SER A 111 49.82 -34.91 -28.55
C SER A 111 49.30 -35.79 -27.38
N THR A 112 48.95 -35.21 -26.25
CA THR A 112 48.49 -35.79 -24.99
C THR A 112 47.69 -34.69 -24.30
N THR A 113 46.36 -34.79 -24.33
CA THR A 113 45.46 -33.81 -23.73
C THR A 113 45.64 -33.80 -22.21
N THR A 114 46.21 -32.73 -21.65
CA THR A 114 46.29 -32.51 -20.20
C THR A 114 45.40 -31.31 -19.85
N THR A 115 44.32 -31.55 -19.11
CA THR A 115 43.42 -30.51 -18.60
C THR A 115 43.86 -30.14 -17.18
N THR A 116 44.16 -28.87 -16.95
CA THR A 116 44.45 -28.35 -15.60
C THR A 116 43.33 -27.41 -15.17
N THR A 117 42.66 -27.74 -14.08
CA THR A 117 41.59 -26.92 -13.49
C THR A 117 42.08 -26.33 -12.17
N THR A 118 42.02 -25.00 -12.04
CA THR A 118 42.34 -24.31 -10.77
C THR A 118 41.11 -23.58 -10.27
N THR A 119 40.66 -23.92 -9.05
CA THR A 119 39.52 -23.27 -8.39
C THR A 119 40.04 -22.41 -7.24
N THR A 120 39.70 -21.12 -7.24
CA THR A 120 40.03 -20.21 -6.15
C THR A 120 38.74 -19.68 -5.52
N THR A 121 38.56 -19.90 -4.22
CA THR A 121 37.41 -19.39 -3.45
C THR A 121 37.88 -18.22 -2.57
N THR A 122 37.34 -17.02 -2.82
CA THR A 122 37.65 -15.84 -2.02
C THR A 122 36.59 -15.65 -0.94
N LYS A 123 37.03 -15.39 0.31
CA LYS A 123 36.20 -15.39 1.50
C LYS A 123 35.25 -14.19 1.60
N THR A 124 34.05 -14.53 2.05
CA THR A 124 32.81 -13.83 2.40
C THR A 124 32.93 -12.45 3.07
N THR A 125 32.15 -11.48 2.57
CA THR A 125 31.72 -10.30 3.33
C THR A 125 30.33 -10.58 3.88
N THR A 126 30.19 -10.62 5.21
CA THR A 126 28.89 -10.75 5.90
C THR A 126 28.51 -9.39 6.45
N THR A 127 27.38 -8.85 6.00
CA THR A 127 26.81 -7.62 6.55
C THR A 127 25.55 -7.99 7.31
N THR A 128 25.56 -7.76 8.63
CA THR A 128 24.40 -7.95 9.50
C THR A 128 23.86 -6.59 9.90
N THR A 129 22.62 -6.31 9.53
CA THR A 129 21.91 -5.08 9.95
C THR A 129 20.80 -5.50 10.89
N THR A 130 20.85 -5.00 12.13
CA THR A 130 19.81 -5.22 13.14
C THR A 130 19.03 -3.94 13.32
N THR A 131 17.73 -3.98 13.04
CA THR A 131 16.83 -2.83 13.26
C THR A 131 15.86 -3.20 14.38
N THR A 132 15.94 -2.47 15.49
CA THR A 132 15.00 -2.61 16.61
C THR A 132 13.96 -1.51 16.52
N THR A 133 12.69 -1.86 16.36
CA THR A 133 11.59 -0.89 16.34
C THR A 133 10.87 -0.94 17.68
N THR A 134 10.90 0.16 18.43
CA THR A 134 10.34 0.23 19.78
C THR A 134 8.85 0.60 19.78
N THR A 135 8.04 -0.40 20.13
CA THR A 135 6.73 -0.48 20.79
C THR A 135 5.65 0.61 20.69
N THR A 136 4.45 0.17 20.27
CA THR A 136 3.13 0.76 20.60
C THR A 136 2.70 0.34 22.01
N THR A 137 2.42 1.31 22.89
CA THR A 137 1.88 1.03 24.24
C THR A 137 0.37 1.26 24.22
N THR A 138 -0.42 0.25 24.58
CA THR A 138 -1.88 0.39 24.70
C THR A 138 -2.28 0.19 26.16
N THR A 139 -2.87 1.23 26.76
CA THR A 139 -3.40 1.21 28.12
C THR A 139 -4.92 1.22 28.06
N LYS A 140 -5.56 0.19 28.58
CA LYS A 140 -7.03 0.13 28.68
C LYS A 140 -7.45 0.27 30.14
N THR A 141 -8.27 1.29 30.41
CA THR A 141 -8.83 1.59 31.74
C THR A 141 -10.34 1.34 31.71
N THR A 142 -10.83 0.47 32.59
CA THR A 142 -12.28 0.25 32.77
C THR A 142 -12.74 0.95 34.05
N THR A 143 -13.59 1.97 33.92
CA THR A 143 -14.10 2.77 35.04
C THR A 143 -15.59 2.52 35.25
N THR A 144 -16.03 2.20 36.47
CA THR A 144 -17.45 2.22 36.86
C THR A 144 -17.74 3.49 37.65
N THR A 145 -18.66 4.32 37.14
CA THR A 145 -18.96 5.67 37.65
C THR A 145 -19.91 5.67 38.85
N THR A 146 -19.62 6.45 39.89
CA THR A 146 -20.63 7.04 40.80
C THR A 146 -20.10 8.38 41.33
N THR A 147 -20.89 9.45 41.13
CA THR A 147 -20.73 10.87 41.55
C THR A 147 -20.82 11.01 43.10
N THR A 148 -20.14 11.89 43.86
CA THR A 148 -20.11 13.37 43.87
C THR A 148 -19.08 13.94 44.90
N ALA A 149 -18.58 15.17 44.61
CA ALA A 149 -18.00 16.26 45.45
C ALA A 149 -16.47 16.38 45.78
N THR A 150 -15.85 17.41 45.13
CA THR A 150 -14.94 18.51 45.60
C THR A 150 -13.83 18.18 46.65
N THR A 151 -12.54 18.54 46.55
CA THR A 151 -11.90 19.86 46.29
C THR A 151 -10.34 19.74 46.22
N THR A 152 -9.70 20.74 45.57
CA THR A 152 -8.34 21.32 45.80
C THR A 152 -7.15 20.86 44.95
N THR A 153 -6.65 21.85 44.22
CA THR A 153 -5.50 21.97 43.32
C THR A 153 -4.15 21.73 44.01
N THR A 154 -3.22 21.07 43.31
CA THR A 154 -1.77 21.27 43.54
C THR A 154 -1.08 21.29 42.18
N THR A 155 -0.60 22.48 41.83
CA THR A 155 0.21 22.74 40.63
C THR A 155 1.57 22.09 40.79
N THR A 156 1.86 21.07 39.99
CA THR A 156 3.21 20.56 39.81
C THR A 156 3.56 20.73 38.33
N SER A 157 4.41 21.70 38.01
CA SER A 157 4.97 21.82 36.66
C SER A 157 5.91 20.66 36.42
N GLN A 158 5.38 19.64 35.75
CA GLN A 158 6.15 18.53 35.20
C GLN A 158 6.29 18.81 33.70
N THR A 159 7.52 19.09 33.25
CA THR A 159 7.81 19.19 31.81
C THR A 159 7.83 17.79 31.23
N THR A 160 6.66 17.32 30.80
CA THR A 160 6.53 16.08 30.05
C THR A 160 7.02 16.34 28.63
N THR A 161 8.23 15.89 28.30
CA THR A 161 8.65 15.83 26.89
C THR A 161 7.92 14.66 26.25
N THR A 162 6.73 14.90 25.72
CA THR A 162 6.01 13.94 24.89
C THR A 162 6.72 13.84 23.56
N THR A 163 7.56 12.81 23.38
CA THR A 163 8.04 12.43 22.06
C THR A 163 6.84 11.94 21.24
N SER A 164 6.21 12.86 20.51
CA SER A 164 5.10 12.53 19.62
C SER A 164 5.59 11.57 18.53
N ALA A 165 4.86 10.49 18.28
CA ALA A 165 5.18 9.50 17.25
C ALA A 165 5.51 10.16 15.90
N ALA A 166 6.49 9.65 15.17
CA ALA A 166 6.78 10.17 13.84
C ALA A 166 5.56 10.01 12.91
N CYS A 167 5.36 10.94 11.98
CA CYS A 167 4.28 10.78 10.99
C CYS A 167 4.59 9.62 10.04
N PRO A 168 3.55 8.98 9.45
CA PRO A 168 3.74 7.99 8.40
C PRO A 168 4.54 8.57 7.22
N THR A 169 5.22 7.71 6.48
CA THR A 169 5.94 8.10 5.26
C THR A 169 5.01 8.89 4.32
N GLY A 170 5.46 10.05 3.85
CA GLY A 170 4.68 10.95 3.00
C GLY A 170 3.84 12.00 3.76
N TYR A 171 3.86 11.99 5.10
CA TYR A 171 3.15 12.97 5.93
C TYR A 171 4.12 13.83 6.74
N VAL A 172 3.77 15.10 6.93
CA VAL A 172 4.51 16.07 7.75
C VAL A 172 3.69 16.43 8.98
N ARG A 173 4.36 16.56 10.13
CA ARG A 173 3.72 16.92 11.40
C ARG A 173 3.45 18.42 11.44
N THR A 174 2.20 18.83 11.58
CA THR A 174 1.81 20.22 11.80
C THR A 174 2.18 20.68 13.21
N PRO A 175 2.28 22.00 13.45
CA PRO A 175 2.42 22.56 14.81
C PRO A 175 1.30 22.13 15.78
N SER A 176 0.11 21.82 15.27
CA SER A 176 -1.01 21.28 16.05
C SER A 176 -0.84 19.79 16.41
N GLY A 177 0.19 19.13 15.90
CA GLY A 177 0.48 17.72 16.16
C GLY A 177 -0.22 16.73 15.22
N SER A 178 -0.97 17.21 14.23
CA SER A 178 -1.59 16.37 13.20
C SER A 178 -0.57 16.00 12.11
N CYS A 179 -0.71 14.81 11.52
CA CYS A 179 0.07 14.42 10.34
C CYS A 179 -0.74 14.76 9.10
N VAL A 180 -0.19 15.60 8.21
CA VAL A 180 -0.85 16.04 6.98
C VAL A 180 0.01 15.66 5.78
N ASN A 181 -0.61 15.34 4.66
CA ASN A 181 0.11 15.06 3.42
C ASN A 181 0.08 16.31 2.54
N LEU A 182 1.22 17.00 2.43
CA LEU A 182 1.33 18.26 1.71
C LEU A 182 1.05 18.13 0.21
N LEU A 183 1.02 16.91 -0.33
CA LEU A 183 0.74 16.69 -1.74
C LEU A 183 -0.76 16.74 -2.07
N ILE A 184 -1.62 16.50 -1.09
CA ILE A 184 -3.06 16.24 -1.32
C ILE A 184 -3.96 16.99 -0.32
N ASP A 185 -3.41 17.51 0.77
CA ASP A 185 -4.16 18.24 1.79
C ASP A 185 -4.43 19.68 1.35
N PHE A 186 -5.71 20.00 1.11
CA PHE A 186 -6.17 21.32 0.67
C PHE A 186 -5.76 22.47 1.59
N ASN A 187 -5.64 22.21 2.90
CA ASN A 187 -5.29 23.21 3.90
C ASN A 187 -3.78 23.32 4.13
N ASN A 188 -3.00 22.44 3.53
CA ASN A 188 -1.56 22.34 3.73
C ASN A 188 -0.84 22.10 2.39
N CYS A 189 -1.33 22.68 1.31
CA CYS A 189 -0.92 22.33 -0.04
C CYS A 189 0.51 22.81 -0.35
N GLY A 190 1.44 21.89 -0.59
CA GLY A 190 2.86 22.17 -0.79
C GLY A 190 3.60 22.64 0.47
N SER A 191 2.90 23.23 1.45
CA SER A 191 3.45 23.68 2.72
C SER A 191 2.37 23.73 3.82
N ILE A 192 2.78 23.51 5.07
CA ILE A 192 1.87 23.52 6.21
C ILE A 192 1.17 24.88 6.32
N GLY A 193 -0.16 24.85 6.40
CA GLY A 193 -1.00 26.05 6.52
C GLY A 193 -1.24 26.81 5.21
N TYR A 194 -0.71 26.35 4.08
CA TYR A 194 -1.06 26.90 2.79
C TYR A 194 -2.41 26.34 2.34
N VAL A 195 -3.46 27.11 2.62
CA VAL A 195 -4.83 26.81 2.21
C VAL A 195 -5.04 27.31 0.78
N CYS A 196 -5.51 26.43 -0.09
CA CYS A 196 -5.83 26.80 -1.46
C CYS A 196 -6.97 27.85 -1.52
N ALA A 197 -6.85 28.80 -2.46
CA ALA A 197 -7.92 29.79 -2.68
C ALA A 197 -9.22 29.08 -3.08
N SER A 198 -10.37 29.68 -2.78
CA SER A 198 -11.69 29.09 -3.03
C SER A 198 -12.02 28.84 -4.50
N SER A 199 -11.22 29.37 -5.43
CA SER A 199 -11.29 29.09 -6.86
C SER A 199 -10.68 27.73 -7.24
N TYR A 200 -9.97 27.08 -6.33
CA TYR A 200 -9.41 25.74 -6.48
C TYR A 200 -10.26 24.74 -5.70
N THR A 201 -10.32 23.50 -6.17
CA THR A 201 -11.15 22.43 -5.60
C THR A 201 -10.32 21.39 -4.83
N SER A 202 -9.00 21.34 -5.05
CA SER A 202 -8.10 20.44 -4.32
C SER A 202 -6.65 20.93 -4.20
N CYS A 203 -5.84 20.14 -3.50
CA CYS A 203 -4.40 20.12 -3.64
C CYS A 203 -3.98 18.89 -4.46
N SER A 204 -3.19 19.09 -5.51
CA SER A 204 -2.65 17.99 -6.32
C SER A 204 -1.15 18.15 -6.47
N ASN A 205 -0.42 17.14 -6.00
CA ASN A 205 1.04 17.12 -5.94
C ASN A 205 1.67 18.38 -5.31
N GLY A 206 1.00 18.95 -4.29
CA GLY A 206 1.47 20.11 -3.57
C GLY A 206 1.19 21.46 -4.24
N ALA A 207 0.35 21.48 -5.29
CA ALA A 207 -0.14 22.69 -5.92
C ALA A 207 -1.67 22.75 -5.88
N CYS A 208 -2.21 23.96 -5.65
CA CYS A 208 -3.66 24.17 -5.69
C CYS A 208 -4.19 23.94 -7.09
N SER A 209 -5.27 23.16 -7.18
CA SER A 209 -5.79 22.65 -8.43
C SER A 209 -7.31 22.77 -8.48
N GLY A 210 -7.85 23.12 -9.64
CA GLY A 210 -9.30 23.10 -9.92
C GLY A 210 -9.84 21.69 -10.17
N ALA A 211 -8.95 20.69 -10.12
CA ALA A 211 -9.23 19.25 -10.13
C ALA A 211 -9.45 18.69 -8.73
N PRO A 212 -10.09 17.52 -8.55
CA PRO A 212 -9.94 16.70 -7.34
C PRO A 212 -8.49 16.32 -7.01
N ALA A 213 -8.26 16.09 -5.71
CA ALA A 213 -6.94 15.68 -5.21
C ALA A 213 -6.65 14.26 -5.67
N VAL A 214 -5.44 14.01 -6.17
CA VAL A 214 -4.94 12.65 -6.35
C VAL A 214 -4.95 11.96 -4.98
N GLN A 215 -5.58 10.79 -4.87
CA GLN A 215 -5.80 10.07 -3.63
C GLN A 215 -4.62 9.15 -3.29
N LEU A 216 -3.88 8.69 -4.30
CA LEU A 216 -2.71 7.84 -4.17
C LEU A 216 -1.52 8.67 -3.64
N THR A 217 -1.34 8.57 -2.34
CA THR A 217 -0.19 9.17 -1.66
C THR A 217 1.12 8.60 -2.21
N GLY A 218 1.99 9.48 -2.72
CA GLY A 218 3.28 9.07 -3.29
C GLY A 218 3.18 8.41 -4.66
N GLY A 219 2.03 8.51 -5.33
CA GLY A 219 1.86 8.06 -6.71
C GLY A 219 2.83 8.77 -7.65
N VAL A 220 3.38 8.01 -8.60
CA VAL A 220 4.23 8.54 -9.67
C VAL A 220 3.41 8.64 -10.95
N THR A 221 3.60 9.69 -11.73
CA THR A 221 2.92 9.81 -13.03
C THR A 221 3.42 8.75 -14.00
N VAL A 222 2.54 8.29 -14.88
CA VAL A 222 2.92 7.47 -16.03
C VAL A 222 3.98 8.23 -16.85
N PRO A 223 5.12 7.61 -17.22
CA PRO A 223 6.18 8.30 -17.95
C PRO A 223 5.67 8.96 -19.23
N GLY A 224 5.95 10.26 -19.35
CA GLY A 224 5.53 11.05 -20.51
C GLY A 224 4.07 11.47 -20.53
N TRP A 225 3.31 11.30 -19.42
CA TRP A 225 1.91 11.69 -19.34
C TRP A 225 1.70 12.86 -18.36
N GLY A 226 0.78 13.77 -18.71
CA GLY A 226 0.44 14.94 -17.92
C GLY A 226 1.37 16.13 -18.10
N GLY A 227 1.11 17.23 -17.38
CA GLY A 227 1.93 18.43 -17.46
C GLY A 227 1.74 19.17 -18.79
N THR A 228 2.76 19.20 -19.65
CA THR A 228 2.77 20.02 -20.89
C THR A 228 2.40 19.25 -22.15
N VAL A 229 1.99 18.00 -22.04
CA VAL A 229 1.67 17.15 -23.19
C VAL A 229 0.23 16.71 -23.18
N ASN A 230 -0.35 16.66 -24.37
CA ASN A 230 -1.64 16.02 -24.59
C ASN A 230 -1.41 14.52 -24.72
N VAL A 231 -2.30 13.72 -24.15
CA VAL A 231 -2.28 12.26 -24.31
C VAL A 231 -3.65 11.79 -24.75
N ASP A 232 -3.64 11.06 -25.86
CA ASP A 232 -4.80 10.56 -26.57
C ASP A 232 -4.43 9.22 -27.20
N ASP A 233 -5.35 8.25 -27.20
CA ASP A 233 -5.18 6.95 -27.85
C ASP A 233 -3.79 6.32 -27.67
N ALA A 234 -3.29 6.32 -26.44
CA ALA A 234 -1.96 5.88 -26.12
C ALA A 234 -1.96 4.89 -24.96
N TYR A 235 -0.94 4.03 -24.92
CA TYR A 235 -0.66 3.21 -23.75
C TYR A 235 0.84 3.16 -23.45
N VAL A 236 1.16 3.00 -22.16
CA VAL A 236 2.54 2.87 -21.68
C VAL A 236 2.64 1.60 -20.85
N THR A 237 3.67 0.80 -21.12
CA THR A 237 3.94 -0.42 -20.35
C THR A 237 4.86 -0.12 -19.18
N LEU A 238 4.43 -0.51 -17.98
CA LEU A 238 5.11 -0.28 -16.72
C LEU A 238 5.62 -1.59 -16.15
N SER A 239 6.84 -1.57 -15.61
CA SER A 239 7.34 -2.65 -14.75
C SER A 239 6.84 -2.45 -13.33
N LEU A 240 6.27 -3.50 -12.73
CA LEU A 240 5.63 -3.45 -11.42
C LEU A 240 6.55 -4.02 -10.33
N PRO A 241 6.47 -3.51 -9.08
CA PRO A 241 7.32 -3.96 -7.98
C PRO A 241 6.94 -5.35 -7.43
N PHE A 242 5.85 -5.93 -7.90
CA PHE A 242 5.40 -7.29 -7.65
C PHE A 242 4.40 -7.71 -8.73
N SER A 243 4.11 -9.01 -8.79
CA SER A 243 3.16 -9.54 -9.77
C SER A 243 1.71 -9.28 -9.38
N ILE A 244 0.91 -8.86 -10.35
CA ILE A 244 -0.54 -8.77 -10.26
C ILE A 244 -1.18 -9.86 -11.13
N SER A 245 -2.49 -10.11 -10.95
CA SER A 245 -3.17 -11.17 -11.70
C SER A 245 -4.63 -10.87 -12.02
N LEU A 246 -5.08 -11.40 -13.16
CA LEU A 246 -6.47 -11.34 -13.64
C LEU A 246 -6.74 -12.58 -14.51
N TYR A 247 -7.87 -13.27 -14.29
CA TYR A 247 -8.21 -14.51 -15.01
C TYR A 247 -7.10 -15.58 -15.02
N GLY A 248 -6.37 -15.70 -13.92
CA GLY A 248 -5.27 -16.66 -13.76
C GLY A 248 -3.96 -16.26 -14.45
N TYR A 249 -3.95 -15.19 -15.24
CA TYR A 249 -2.74 -14.64 -15.84
C TYR A 249 -1.98 -13.80 -14.81
N VAL A 250 -0.71 -14.11 -14.57
CA VAL A 250 0.14 -13.46 -13.57
C VAL A 250 1.30 -12.74 -14.28
N THR A 251 1.52 -11.47 -13.96
CA THR A 251 2.58 -10.66 -14.60
C THR A 251 3.08 -9.58 -13.65
N SER A 252 4.35 -9.20 -13.77
CA SER A 252 4.93 -7.99 -13.16
C SER A 252 5.08 -6.85 -14.17
N SER A 253 4.29 -6.87 -15.24
CA SER A 253 4.23 -5.85 -16.28
C SER A 253 2.78 -5.57 -16.64
N ALA A 254 2.39 -4.29 -16.70
CA ALA A 254 1.05 -3.88 -17.08
C ALA A 254 1.12 -2.64 -17.98
N SER A 255 0.24 -2.59 -18.99
CA SER A 255 0.07 -1.42 -19.85
C SER A 255 -1.10 -0.59 -19.36
N VAL A 256 -0.86 0.68 -19.10
CA VAL A 256 -1.88 1.68 -18.75
C VAL A 256 -2.26 2.40 -20.03
N GLN A 257 -3.56 2.49 -20.32
CA GLN A 257 -4.11 3.07 -21.54
C GLN A 257 -4.88 4.35 -21.22
N SER A 258 -4.79 5.38 -22.08
CA SER A 258 -5.43 6.68 -21.88
C SER A 258 -6.96 6.55 -21.81
N ASN A 259 -7.54 5.58 -22.50
CA ASN A 259 -8.98 5.34 -22.53
C ASN A 259 -9.46 4.49 -21.33
N GLY A 260 -8.89 4.70 -20.13
CA GLY A 260 -9.42 4.18 -18.87
C GLY A 260 -9.21 2.68 -18.59
N CYS A 261 -8.22 2.05 -19.24
CA CYS A 261 -7.95 0.62 -19.12
C CYS A 261 -6.56 0.29 -18.56
N VAL A 262 -6.45 -0.88 -17.91
CA VAL A 262 -5.17 -1.51 -17.55
C VAL A 262 -5.12 -2.92 -18.13
N CYS A 263 -4.16 -3.14 -19.04
CA CYS A 263 -3.94 -4.42 -19.71
C CYS A 263 -2.78 -5.17 -19.08
N LEU A 264 -2.94 -6.46 -18.76
CA LEU A 264 -1.85 -7.32 -18.28
C LEU A 264 -1.05 -7.93 -19.45
N SER A 265 -1.66 -7.99 -20.64
CA SER A 265 -1.01 -8.28 -21.93
C SER A 265 -1.92 -7.82 -23.07
N GLY A 266 -1.41 -7.79 -24.31
CA GLY A 266 -2.25 -7.64 -25.50
C GLY A 266 -3.08 -6.35 -25.56
N CYS A 267 -2.50 -5.23 -25.09
CA CYS A 267 -3.20 -3.95 -24.98
C CYS A 267 -3.49 -3.29 -26.33
N SER A 268 -4.49 -2.42 -26.35
CA SER A 268 -4.91 -1.62 -27.50
C SER A 268 -5.15 -0.17 -27.08
N SER A 269 -5.03 0.76 -28.02
CA SER A 269 -5.39 2.17 -27.86
C SER A 269 -6.83 2.48 -28.24
N ASP A 270 -7.66 1.46 -28.50
CA ASP A 270 -9.05 1.66 -28.92
C ASP A 270 -9.83 2.55 -27.93
N TYR A 271 -10.43 3.62 -28.43
CA TYR A 271 -11.31 4.53 -27.68
C TYR A 271 -12.79 4.18 -27.84
N THR A 272 -13.14 3.37 -28.85
CA THR A 272 -14.54 3.03 -29.12
C THR A 272 -15.00 1.93 -28.18
N ASN A 273 -15.63 2.34 -27.08
CA ASN A 273 -16.15 1.41 -26.09
C ASN A 273 -17.27 0.49 -26.65
N GLY A 274 -17.57 -0.59 -25.93
CA GLY A 274 -18.63 -1.51 -26.32
C GLY A 274 -18.68 -2.78 -25.47
N PRO A 275 -19.60 -3.72 -25.79
CA PRO A 275 -19.79 -4.93 -25.00
C PRO A 275 -18.52 -5.77 -24.88
N LEU A 276 -18.27 -6.29 -23.67
CA LEU A 276 -17.20 -7.27 -23.43
C LEU A 276 -17.68 -8.71 -23.74
N PRO A 277 -16.82 -9.60 -24.25
CA PRO A 277 -15.41 -9.35 -24.56
C PRO A 277 -15.23 -8.51 -25.83
N SER A 278 -14.29 -7.57 -25.79
CA SER A 278 -13.90 -6.77 -26.94
C SER A 278 -12.71 -7.40 -27.65
N GLY A 279 -12.86 -7.64 -28.96
CA GLY A 279 -11.79 -8.19 -29.82
C GLY A 279 -10.55 -7.31 -29.93
N SER A 280 -10.67 -6.01 -29.62
CA SER A 280 -9.56 -5.04 -29.65
C SER A 280 -8.51 -5.34 -28.59
N PHE A 281 -8.88 -5.98 -27.48
CA PHE A 281 -7.97 -6.31 -26.38
C PHE A 281 -7.71 -7.82 -26.35
N SER A 282 -6.53 -8.22 -26.82
CA SER A 282 -6.21 -9.65 -27.01
C SER A 282 -5.88 -10.40 -25.71
N GLY A 283 -5.54 -9.69 -24.64
CA GLY A 283 -5.17 -10.25 -23.34
C GLY A 283 -6.08 -9.86 -22.17
N PRO A 284 -5.72 -10.25 -20.93
CA PRO A 284 -6.47 -9.90 -19.75
C PRO A 284 -6.44 -8.40 -19.49
N THR A 285 -7.62 -7.79 -19.39
CA THR A 285 -7.78 -6.34 -19.29
C THR A 285 -8.82 -5.98 -18.23
N ALA A 286 -8.48 -5.00 -17.41
CA ALA A 286 -9.36 -4.31 -16.49
C ALA A 286 -9.85 -3.00 -17.13
N PHE A 287 -11.16 -2.91 -17.39
CA PHE A 287 -11.83 -1.74 -17.96
C PHE A 287 -12.46 -0.96 -16.80
N GLY A 288 -11.72 0.03 -16.27
CA GLY A 288 -12.22 0.86 -15.17
C GLY A 288 -13.22 1.89 -15.66
N TYR A 289 -12.99 2.45 -16.84
CA TYR A 289 -13.88 3.40 -17.50
C TYR A 289 -13.54 3.51 -18.98
N TRP A 290 -13.77 2.43 -19.74
CA TRP A 290 -13.36 2.40 -21.15
C TRP A 290 -14.26 3.30 -21.98
N ASP A 291 -13.68 4.39 -22.48
CA ASP A 291 -14.31 5.48 -23.23
C ASP A 291 -13.22 6.36 -23.88
N ASP A 292 -13.60 7.35 -24.68
CA ASP A 292 -12.68 8.30 -25.34
C ASP A 292 -12.14 9.36 -24.35
N LEU A 293 -11.15 8.95 -23.54
CA LEU A 293 -10.57 9.75 -22.46
C LEU A 293 -9.22 10.37 -22.84
N TYR A 294 -9.01 11.57 -22.33
CA TYR A 294 -7.94 12.47 -22.76
C TYR A 294 -7.24 13.13 -21.57
N ILE A 295 -5.93 13.36 -21.72
CA ILE A 295 -5.15 14.23 -20.85
C ILE A 295 -4.85 15.52 -21.59
N TYR A 296 -5.38 16.64 -21.09
CA TYR A 296 -5.12 17.97 -21.63
C TYR A 296 -3.81 18.56 -21.09
N ALA A 297 -2.94 18.99 -22.00
CA ALA A 297 -1.74 19.75 -21.70
C ALA A 297 -2.07 21.05 -20.94
N GLY A 298 -1.21 21.42 -20.01
CA GLY A 298 -1.38 22.58 -19.14
C GLY A 298 -2.37 22.37 -17.99
N THR A 299 -2.87 21.15 -17.79
CA THR A 299 -3.77 20.81 -16.69
C THR A 299 -3.10 19.87 -15.68
N SER A 300 -3.81 19.60 -14.57
CA SER A 300 -3.40 18.62 -13.56
C SER A 300 -3.82 17.18 -13.88
N GLN A 301 -4.43 16.95 -15.05
CA GLN A 301 -4.84 15.63 -15.52
C GLN A 301 -3.61 14.76 -15.79
N SER A 302 -3.66 13.51 -15.33
CA SER A 302 -2.67 12.48 -15.61
C SER A 302 -3.18 11.13 -15.11
N VAL A 303 -2.40 10.08 -15.38
CA VAL A 303 -2.55 8.80 -14.69
C VAL A 303 -1.37 8.59 -13.77
N TYR A 304 -1.64 8.25 -12.53
CA TYR A 304 -0.67 7.97 -11.49
C TYR A 304 -0.65 6.49 -11.18
N TYR A 305 0.49 5.96 -10.76
CA TYR A 305 0.58 4.59 -10.29
C TYR A 305 1.50 4.48 -9.08
N GLY A 306 1.31 3.44 -8.29
CA GLY A 306 2.10 3.26 -7.08
C GLY A 306 1.64 2.08 -6.25
N THR A 307 2.34 1.86 -5.15
CA THR A 307 2.06 0.77 -4.23
C THR A 307 1.61 1.30 -2.89
N THR A 308 0.56 0.72 -2.35
CA THR A 308 0.13 0.94 -0.96
C THR A 308 0.28 -0.36 -0.16
N GLY A 309 0.24 -0.26 1.17
CA GLY A 309 0.40 -1.41 2.05
C GLY A 309 1.86 -1.86 2.21
N THR A 310 2.05 -3.03 2.81
CA THR A 310 3.38 -3.61 3.08
C THR A 310 3.35 -5.09 2.76
N TYR A 311 4.49 -5.65 2.33
CA TYR A 311 4.58 -7.08 2.01
C TYR A 311 4.14 -7.94 3.20
N PRO A 312 3.33 -9.01 3.00
CA PRO A 312 2.83 -9.56 1.72
C PRO A 312 1.45 -9.03 1.29
N ASN A 313 0.96 -7.95 1.89
CA ASN A 313 -0.37 -7.38 1.66
C ASN A 313 -0.27 -6.00 1.00
N ARG A 314 0.46 -5.92 -0.11
CA ARG A 314 0.56 -4.70 -0.92
C ARG A 314 -0.59 -4.60 -1.92
N ASN A 315 -0.93 -3.39 -2.32
CA ASN A 315 -1.86 -3.13 -3.41
C ASN A 315 -1.15 -2.32 -4.50
N MET A 316 -1.36 -2.71 -5.75
CA MET A 316 -0.90 -1.95 -6.91
C MET A 316 -2.07 -1.08 -7.36
N VAL A 317 -1.89 0.24 -7.31
CA VAL A 317 -2.93 1.21 -7.60
C VAL A 317 -2.56 1.96 -8.87
N PHE A 318 -3.50 2.04 -9.81
CA PHE A 318 -3.47 2.95 -10.96
C PHE A 318 -4.60 3.94 -10.78
N GLU A 319 -4.28 5.22 -10.67
CA GLU A 319 -5.24 6.29 -10.44
C GLU A 319 -5.35 7.17 -11.67
N PHE A 320 -6.53 7.16 -12.27
CA PHE A 320 -6.88 7.93 -13.45
C PHE A 320 -7.50 9.24 -13.01
N TYR A 321 -6.91 10.35 -13.45
CA TYR A 321 -7.51 11.67 -13.34
C TYR A 321 -7.46 12.35 -14.71
N MET A 322 -8.55 12.24 -15.46
CA MET A 322 -8.61 12.53 -16.89
C MET A 322 -9.88 13.32 -17.25
N ALA A 323 -10.03 13.70 -18.52
CA ALA A 323 -11.26 14.26 -19.05
C ALA A 323 -11.73 13.52 -20.31
N HIS A 324 -12.92 13.83 -20.81
CA HIS A 324 -13.42 13.29 -22.08
C HIS A 324 -12.74 14.01 -23.26
N PHE A 325 -12.50 13.32 -24.37
CA PHE A 325 -12.07 13.95 -25.61
C PHE A 325 -13.12 14.99 -26.10
N GLY A 326 -12.67 16.21 -26.39
CA GLY A 326 -13.56 17.33 -26.72
C GLY A 326 -14.36 17.91 -25.53
N GLY A 327 -14.19 17.36 -24.32
CA GLY A 327 -14.87 17.79 -23.10
C GLY A 327 -13.90 18.03 -21.94
N PRO A 328 -13.06 19.08 -21.97
CA PRO A 328 -11.98 19.29 -20.99
C PRO A 328 -12.43 19.50 -19.54
N THR A 329 -13.73 19.73 -19.32
CA THR A 329 -14.35 19.90 -18.00
C THR A 329 -15.22 18.71 -17.59
N LEU A 330 -15.33 17.67 -18.43
CA LEU A 330 -15.97 16.40 -18.08
C LEU A 330 -14.89 15.52 -17.48
N TYR A 331 -14.76 15.51 -16.15
CA TYR A 331 -13.66 14.81 -15.49
C TYR A 331 -14.07 13.43 -14.99
N TYR A 332 -13.09 12.54 -15.02
CA TYR A 332 -13.19 11.17 -14.56
C TYR A 332 -12.04 10.91 -13.61
N HIS A 333 -12.38 10.53 -12.39
CA HIS A 333 -11.45 10.29 -11.31
C HIS A 333 -11.77 8.97 -10.66
N PHE A 334 -10.90 7.98 -10.90
CA PHE A 334 -11.08 6.63 -10.38
C PHE A 334 -9.75 5.92 -10.21
N GLN A 335 -9.76 4.85 -9.43
CA GLN A 335 -8.63 3.95 -9.23
C GLN A 335 -8.95 2.56 -9.76
N ILE A 336 -7.94 1.88 -10.29
CA ILE A 336 -7.92 0.44 -10.53
C ILE A 336 -6.89 -0.17 -9.58
N VAL A 337 -7.33 -1.11 -8.73
CA VAL A 337 -6.55 -1.66 -7.62
C VAL A 337 -6.43 -3.17 -7.75
N PHE A 338 -5.19 -3.66 -7.82
CA PHE A 338 -4.86 -5.08 -7.74
C PHE A 338 -4.23 -5.40 -6.38
N TYR A 339 -4.52 -6.59 -5.86
CA TYR A 339 -4.13 -6.99 -4.50
C TYR A 339 -3.08 -8.12 -4.53
N GLU A 340 -1.95 -7.93 -3.85
CA GLU A 340 -0.90 -8.96 -3.73
C GLU A 340 -1.41 -10.20 -2.98
N SER A 341 -2.18 -9.99 -1.91
CA SER A 341 -2.71 -11.05 -1.05
C SER A 341 -3.97 -11.73 -1.59
N SER A 342 -4.57 -11.17 -2.66
CA SER A 342 -5.85 -11.61 -3.21
C SER A 342 -5.77 -11.68 -4.74
N PRO A 343 -5.07 -12.68 -5.29
CA PRO A 343 -4.89 -12.81 -6.73
C PRO A 343 -6.22 -12.95 -7.47
N ASN A 344 -6.26 -12.48 -8.72
CA ASN A 344 -7.43 -12.50 -9.61
C ASN A 344 -8.64 -11.68 -9.11
N ILE A 345 -8.41 -10.83 -8.11
CA ILE A 345 -9.36 -9.82 -7.63
C ILE A 345 -8.84 -8.44 -8.03
N VAL A 346 -9.70 -7.64 -8.66
CA VAL A 346 -9.45 -6.24 -9.00
C VAL A 346 -10.63 -5.39 -8.52
N ALA A 347 -10.33 -4.22 -7.94
CA ALA A 347 -11.33 -3.27 -7.49
C ALA A 347 -11.19 -1.93 -8.19
N TYR A 348 -12.32 -1.29 -8.48
CA TYR A 348 -12.42 0.05 -9.01
C TYR A 348 -13.04 0.97 -7.96
N SER A 349 -12.37 2.05 -7.61
CA SER A 349 -12.89 3.06 -6.69
C SER A 349 -13.14 4.36 -7.46
N TYR A 350 -14.40 4.80 -7.53
CA TYR A 350 -14.81 6.00 -8.25
C TYR A 350 -14.94 7.18 -7.29
N PHE A 351 -14.38 8.32 -7.66
CA PHE A 351 -14.46 9.57 -6.90
C PHE A 351 -15.25 10.62 -7.65
N GLN A 352 -15.11 10.65 -8.98
CA GLN A 352 -15.86 11.52 -9.87
C GLN A 352 -16.07 10.82 -11.22
N SER A 353 -17.28 10.93 -11.76
CA SER A 353 -17.60 10.65 -13.16
C SER A 353 -18.62 11.69 -13.59
N SER A 354 -18.26 12.55 -14.55
CA SER A 354 -19.11 13.67 -14.97
C SER A 354 -20.41 13.24 -15.65
N ASP A 355 -20.44 12.09 -16.32
CA ASP A 355 -21.60 11.59 -17.07
C ASP A 355 -22.24 10.32 -16.47
N GLY A 356 -21.71 9.85 -15.35
CA GLY A 356 -22.26 8.71 -14.61
C GLY A 356 -22.16 7.37 -15.33
N GLY A 357 -21.29 7.22 -16.33
CA GLY A 357 -21.10 5.97 -17.09
C GLY A 357 -21.88 5.90 -18.39
N SER A 358 -22.46 7.00 -18.86
CA SER A 358 -23.35 7.01 -20.03
C SER A 358 -22.69 6.65 -21.36
N SER A 359 -21.36 6.72 -21.44
CA SER A 359 -20.57 6.42 -22.64
C SER A 359 -19.45 5.40 -22.35
N ALA A 360 -19.47 4.74 -21.19
CA ALA A 360 -18.36 3.91 -20.73
C ALA A 360 -18.68 2.42 -20.65
N THR A 361 -17.68 1.60 -20.96
CA THR A 361 -17.68 0.18 -20.63
C THR A 361 -16.87 -0.05 -19.35
N ILE A 362 -17.49 -0.72 -18.38
CA ILE A 362 -16.88 -1.07 -17.09
C ILE A 362 -16.95 -2.58 -16.91
N GLY A 363 -15.80 -3.21 -16.68
CA GLY A 363 -15.73 -4.66 -16.59
C GLY A 363 -14.31 -5.21 -16.56
N VAL A 364 -14.20 -6.52 -16.76
CA VAL A 364 -12.94 -7.24 -16.93
C VAL A 364 -13.09 -8.30 -18.01
N GLN A 365 -12.04 -8.55 -18.79
CA GLN A 365 -11.99 -9.68 -19.72
C GLN A 365 -10.67 -10.44 -19.64
N SER A 366 -10.69 -11.72 -20.04
CA SER A 366 -9.49 -12.56 -20.15
C SER A 366 -8.81 -12.45 -21.52
N SER A 367 -9.59 -12.24 -22.58
CA SER A 367 -9.14 -12.14 -23.97
C SER A 367 -10.25 -11.54 -24.82
N GLY A 368 -9.96 -11.25 -26.10
CA GLY A 368 -10.96 -10.80 -27.07
C GLY A 368 -12.06 -11.81 -27.40
N SER A 369 -11.96 -13.04 -26.87
CA SER A 369 -12.99 -14.08 -26.96
C SER A 369 -13.59 -14.45 -25.60
N GLY A 370 -13.21 -13.74 -24.54
CA GLY A 370 -13.64 -14.01 -23.17
C GLY A 370 -12.77 -15.05 -22.43
N PRO A 371 -13.21 -15.51 -21.24
CA PRO A 371 -14.40 -15.05 -20.53
C PRO A 371 -14.33 -13.56 -20.13
N SER A 372 -15.49 -12.94 -19.87
CA SER A 372 -15.61 -11.55 -19.42
C SER A 372 -16.67 -11.40 -18.34
N MET A 373 -16.57 -10.32 -17.57
CA MET A 373 -17.61 -9.82 -16.68
C MET A 373 -17.83 -8.35 -16.98
N THR A 374 -19.06 -8.00 -17.33
CA THR A 374 -19.46 -6.63 -17.65
C THR A 374 -20.34 -6.11 -16.52
N TYR A 375 -19.97 -4.97 -15.95
CA TYR A 375 -20.82 -4.24 -15.02
C TYR A 375 -21.77 -3.30 -15.75
N SER A 376 -21.26 -2.53 -16.72
CA SER A 376 -22.06 -1.59 -17.51
C SER A 376 -21.46 -1.35 -18.90
N VAL A 377 -22.32 -0.97 -19.83
CA VAL A 377 -21.99 -0.46 -21.17
C VAL A 377 -22.99 0.65 -21.46
N ASP A 378 -22.51 1.85 -21.79
CA ASP A 378 -23.35 3.01 -22.17
C ASP A 378 -24.55 3.24 -21.24
N THR A 379 -24.32 3.08 -19.94
CA THR A 379 -25.40 3.05 -18.94
C THR A 379 -25.28 4.27 -18.04
N SER A 380 -26.14 5.27 -18.30
CA SER A 380 -26.23 6.45 -17.45
C SER A 380 -26.59 6.08 -16.00
N GLY A 381 -25.85 6.62 -15.04
CA GLY A 381 -26.03 6.36 -13.61
C GLY A 381 -25.43 5.03 -13.12
N ALA A 382 -24.64 4.33 -13.94
CA ALA A 382 -23.92 3.12 -13.53
C ALA A 382 -22.89 3.40 -12.43
N VAL A 383 -22.24 4.56 -12.48
CA VAL A 383 -21.36 5.07 -11.42
C VAL A 383 -21.95 6.38 -10.87
N PRO A 384 -21.93 6.62 -9.54
CA PRO A 384 -22.43 7.87 -9.00
C PRO A 384 -21.61 9.07 -9.49
N VAL A 385 -22.30 10.14 -9.89
CA VAL A 385 -21.68 11.44 -10.18
C VAL A 385 -21.14 12.00 -8.86
N GLY A 386 -19.85 11.83 -8.65
CA GLY A 386 -19.17 12.38 -7.47
C GLY A 386 -18.87 13.87 -7.58
N SER A 387 -18.00 14.35 -6.71
CA SER A 387 -17.60 15.76 -6.64
C SER A 387 -16.09 15.89 -6.86
N PRO A 388 -15.61 16.98 -7.49
CA PRO A 388 -14.20 17.37 -7.46
C PRO A 388 -13.60 17.54 -6.04
N SER A 389 -14.41 17.58 -4.99
CA SER A 389 -13.94 17.64 -3.58
C SER A 389 -14.03 16.29 -2.85
N GLN A 390 -14.29 15.21 -3.57
CA GLN A 390 -14.57 13.90 -2.98
C GLN A 390 -13.28 13.22 -2.50
N ASN A 391 -13.14 13.04 -1.17
CA ASN A 391 -11.97 12.42 -0.53
C ASN A 391 -12.18 10.93 -0.16
N SER A 392 -13.28 10.34 -0.60
CA SER A 392 -13.62 8.94 -0.35
C SER A 392 -14.44 8.41 -1.52
N PRO A 393 -14.25 7.17 -1.98
CA PRO A 393 -14.96 6.67 -3.14
C PRO A 393 -16.47 6.81 -2.98
N THR A 394 -17.16 7.31 -4.00
CA THR A 394 -18.63 7.28 -4.06
C THR A 394 -19.15 5.88 -4.35
N MET A 395 -18.31 5.05 -4.96
CA MET A 395 -18.57 3.63 -5.19
C MET A 395 -17.26 2.88 -5.28
N THR A 396 -17.25 1.66 -4.75
CA THR A 396 -16.24 0.64 -5.03
C THR A 396 -16.89 -0.56 -5.70
N LEU A 397 -16.35 -0.97 -6.84
CA LEU A 397 -16.77 -2.14 -7.61
C LEU A 397 -15.65 -3.16 -7.59
N THR A 398 -15.92 -4.39 -7.17
CA THR A 398 -14.92 -5.47 -7.08
C THR A 398 -15.28 -6.62 -8.01
N PHE A 399 -14.33 -7.04 -8.84
CA PHE A 399 -14.43 -8.23 -9.69
C PHE A 399 -13.57 -9.35 -9.11
N ASN A 400 -14.16 -10.53 -8.94
CA ASN A 400 -13.47 -11.75 -8.57
C ASN A 400 -13.49 -12.72 -9.75
N THR A 401 -12.40 -12.74 -10.52
CA THR A 401 -12.29 -13.57 -11.73
C THR A 401 -12.06 -15.05 -11.41
N ASN A 402 -11.76 -15.42 -10.16
CA ASN A 402 -11.78 -16.84 -9.74
C ASN A 402 -13.21 -17.37 -9.68
N ALA A 403 -14.15 -16.55 -9.21
CA ALA A 403 -15.54 -16.93 -8.99
C ALA A 403 -16.48 -16.55 -10.15
N GLY A 404 -16.03 -15.68 -11.06
CA GLY A 404 -16.90 -15.12 -12.10
C GLY A 404 -18.00 -14.23 -11.53
N THR A 405 -17.71 -13.53 -10.43
CA THR A 405 -18.66 -12.65 -9.73
C THR A 405 -18.12 -11.23 -9.59
N TYR A 406 -19.01 -10.26 -9.50
CA TYR A 406 -18.69 -8.90 -9.10
C TYR A 406 -19.69 -8.37 -8.06
N SER A 407 -19.27 -7.35 -7.32
CA SER A 407 -20.11 -6.68 -6.30
C SER A 407 -19.78 -5.21 -6.23
N SER A 408 -20.78 -4.36 -6.02
CA SER A 408 -20.60 -2.93 -5.73
C SER A 408 -20.95 -2.61 -4.27
N SER A 409 -20.27 -1.60 -3.72
CA SER A 409 -20.58 -0.98 -2.43
C SER A 409 -20.40 0.54 -2.56
N GLY A 410 -21.32 1.32 -1.98
CA GLY A 410 -21.29 2.78 -1.96
C GLY A 410 -21.51 3.33 -0.57
#